data_AF-A0A506XMI2-F1
#
_entry.id   AF-A0A506XMI2-F1
#
_cell.length_a   1.000
_cell.length_b   1.000
_cell.length_c   1.000
_cell.angle_alpha   90.00
_cell.angle_beta   90.00
_cell.angle_gamma   90.00
#
_symmetry.space_group_name_H-M   'P 1'
#
loop_
_entity.id
_entity.type
_entity.pdbx_description
1 polymer ?
#
loop_
_entity_poly.entity_id
_entity_poly.type
_entity_poly.pdbx_seq_one_letter_code
_entity_poly.pdbx_strand_id
1 'polypeptide(L)'
;MSGSPYSDEFWQAFIAGFAIVYGLMLLIIVALWIVTAIAMMGFFRKVGVEPWKAWIPILNQWTFLEVGGHSGALALLSLVPFGSYVVLVFQAIGMHRTGIAFGKDVGFLVLGIFLPFVWMFLLARQQEVYDLNRLAWAGQPMPRAGYGAVPR
;
A
#
# COMPACT_ATOMS: atom_id res chain seq x y z
N MET A 1 -3.80 7.19 55.27
CA MET A 1 -3.55 7.56 53.86
C MET A 1 -2.49 6.59 53.35
N SER A 2 -2.87 5.50 52.67
CA SER A 2 -1.88 4.59 52.09
C SER A 2 -1.35 5.21 50.80
N GLY A 3 -0.14 5.79 50.85
CA GLY A 3 0.55 6.26 49.66
C GLY A 3 0.87 5.12 48.70
N SER A 4 1.10 5.47 47.43
CA SER A 4 1.64 4.55 46.42
C SER A 4 2.85 3.80 46.99
N PRO A 5 2.97 2.46 46.81
CA PRO A 5 4.16 1.71 47.22
C PRO A 5 5.41 2.07 46.38
N TYR A 6 5.26 2.88 45.34
CA TYR A 6 6.34 3.36 44.48
C TYR A 6 6.63 4.85 44.71
N SER A 7 7.91 5.23 44.59
CA SER A 7 8.36 6.63 44.63
C SER A 7 7.93 7.41 43.39
N ASP A 8 7.85 8.73 43.52
CA ASP A 8 7.52 9.61 42.39
C ASP A 8 8.57 9.53 41.26
N GLU A 9 9.84 9.35 41.62
CA GLU A 9 10.94 9.13 40.66
C GLU A 9 10.73 7.88 39.80
N PHE A 10 10.22 6.79 40.39
CA PHE A 10 9.89 5.57 39.66
C PHE A 10 8.81 5.83 38.60
N TRP A 11 7.72 6.50 38.99
CA TRP A 11 6.64 6.83 38.06
C TRP A 11 7.11 7.77 36.94
N GLN A 12 7.95 8.75 37.26
CA GLN A 12 8.55 9.64 36.27
C GLN A 12 9.44 8.88 35.28
N ALA A 13 10.32 8.01 35.77
CA ALA A 13 11.17 7.19 34.91
C ALA A 13 10.36 6.24 34.02
N PHE A 14 9.32 5.62 34.59
CA PHE A 14 8.41 4.74 33.85
C PHE A 14 7.68 5.50 32.73
N ILE A 15 7.09 6.65 33.04
CA ILE A 15 6.40 7.49 32.05
C ILE A 15 7.37 7.98 30.98
N ALA A 16 8.57 8.43 31.36
CA ALA A 16 9.58 8.90 30.42
C ALA A 16 10.02 7.78 29.46
N GLY A 17 10.29 6.58 30.00
CA GLY A 17 10.64 5.41 29.19
C GLY A 17 9.52 5.04 28.22
N PHE A 18 8.28 5.01 28.69
CA PHE A 18 7.10 4.78 27.84
C PHE A 18 6.97 5.85 26.76
N ALA A 19 7.05 7.13 27.11
CA ALA A 19 6.95 8.23 26.16
C ALA A 19 8.03 8.18 25.07
N ILE A 20 9.28 7.82 25.42
CA ILE A 20 10.38 7.66 24.46
C ILE A 20 10.08 6.50 23.51
N VAL A 21 9.72 5.32 24.03
CA VAL A 21 9.46 4.13 23.20
C VAL A 21 8.30 4.37 22.24
N TYR A 22 7.18 4.88 22.74
CA TYR A 22 6.01 5.15 21.90
C TYR A 22 6.25 6.33 20.96
N GLY A 23 7.00 7.35 21.38
CA GLY A 23 7.40 8.46 20.51
C GLY A 23 8.24 7.99 19.32
N LEU A 24 9.24 7.13 19.56
CA LEU A 24 10.05 6.53 18.50
C LEU A 24 9.22 5.61 17.60
N MET A 25 8.34 4.79 18.18
CA MET A 25 7.43 3.94 17.41
C MET A 25 6.52 4.76 16.48
N LEU A 26 5.91 5.84 16.99
CA LEU A 26 5.09 6.75 16.20
C LEU A 26 5.89 7.41 15.09
N LEU A 27 7.12 7.86 15.37
CA LEU A 27 8.00 8.45 14.36
C LEU A 27 8.27 7.46 13.21
N ILE A 28 8.59 6.21 13.53
CA ILE A 28 8.85 5.16 12.54
C ILE A 28 7.58 4.87 11.72
N ILE A 29 6.42 4.75 12.36
CA ILE A 29 5.14 4.51 11.68
C ILE A 29 4.82 5.64 10.71
N VAL A 30 4.98 6.90 11.14
CA VAL A 30 4.73 8.08 10.29
C VAL A 30 5.71 8.10 9.12
N ALA A 31 6.99 7.82 9.34
CA ALA A 31 7.98 7.76 8.29
C ALA A 31 7.65 6.67 7.24
N LEU A 32 7.30 5.47 7.69
CA LEU A 32 6.87 4.37 6.81
C LEU A 32 5.60 4.72 6.04
N TRP A 33 4.63 5.36 6.69
CA TRP A 33 3.40 5.83 6.04
C TRP A 33 3.68 6.85 4.93
N ILE A 34 4.54 7.84 5.18
CA ILE A 34 4.96 8.83 4.18
C ILE A 34 5.65 8.16 2.99
N VAL A 35 6.63 7.28 3.24
CA VAL A 35 7.36 6.58 2.18
C VAL A 35 6.41 5.73 1.33
N THR A 36 5.49 5.02 1.98
CA THR A 36 4.44 4.24 1.31
C THR A 36 3.57 5.11 0.41
N ALA A 37 3.08 6.22 0.94
CA ALA A 37 2.22 7.14 0.20
C ALA A 37 2.96 7.72 -1.02
N ILE A 38 4.23 8.07 -0.89
CA ILE A 38 5.05 8.59 -2.00
C ILE A 38 5.28 7.52 -3.07
N ALA A 39 5.63 6.28 -2.69
CA ALA A 39 5.79 5.17 -3.62
C ALA A 39 4.50 4.95 -4.43
N MET A 40 3.37 4.92 -3.73
CA MET A 40 2.06 4.70 -4.31
C MET A 40 1.59 5.88 -5.17
N MET A 41 1.94 7.12 -4.82
CA MET A 41 1.71 8.29 -5.68
C MET A 41 2.41 8.14 -7.03
N GLY A 42 3.68 7.70 -7.02
CA GLY A 42 4.43 7.45 -8.26
C GLY A 42 3.74 6.41 -9.13
N PHE A 43 3.32 5.30 -8.52
CA PHE A 43 2.57 4.25 -9.19
C PHE A 43 1.22 4.76 -9.75
N PHE A 44 0.41 5.48 -8.95
CA PHE A 44 -0.87 6.04 -9.38
C PHE A 44 -0.74 7.01 -10.55
N ARG A 45 0.29 7.88 -10.54
CA ARG A 45 0.60 8.73 -11.71
C ARG A 45 0.82 7.90 -12.95
N LYS A 46 1.49 6.75 -12.84
CA LYS A 46 1.82 5.90 -13.98
C LYS A 46 0.59 5.23 -14.60
N VAL A 47 -0.29 4.72 -13.75
CA VAL A 47 -1.52 4.06 -14.19
C VAL A 47 -2.65 5.05 -14.52
N GLY A 48 -2.45 6.36 -14.35
CA GLY A 48 -3.43 7.39 -14.68
C GLY A 48 -4.51 7.61 -13.60
N VAL A 49 -4.16 7.37 -12.34
CA VAL A 49 -5.01 7.63 -11.19
C VAL A 49 -4.51 8.85 -10.40
N GLU A 50 -5.44 9.58 -9.80
CA GLU A 50 -5.16 10.72 -8.93
C GLU A 50 -4.21 10.34 -7.78
N PRO A 51 -3.03 10.98 -7.67
CA PRO A 51 -1.99 10.55 -6.72
C PRO A 51 -2.38 10.76 -5.26
N TRP A 52 -3.17 11.80 -4.96
CA TRP A 52 -3.54 12.14 -3.57
C TRP A 52 -4.25 10.98 -2.85
N LYS A 53 -4.92 10.10 -3.60
CA LYS A 53 -5.59 8.90 -3.08
C LYS A 53 -4.63 7.98 -2.32
N ALA A 54 -3.33 8.04 -2.61
CA ALA A 54 -2.30 7.26 -1.93
C ALA A 54 -2.21 7.52 -0.42
N TRP A 55 -2.55 8.73 0.03
CA TRP A 55 -2.40 9.15 1.43
C TRP A 55 -3.44 8.53 2.37
N ILE A 56 -4.64 8.22 1.87
CA ILE A 56 -5.74 7.74 2.71
C ILE A 56 -5.76 6.20 2.67
N PRO A 57 -5.48 5.48 3.77
CA PRO A 57 -5.31 4.03 3.75
C PRO A 57 -6.43 3.24 3.08
N ILE A 58 -7.70 3.56 3.41
CA ILE A 58 -8.83 2.84 2.81
C ILE A 58 -9.00 3.17 1.33
N LEU A 59 -8.88 4.45 0.97
CA LEU A 59 -9.02 4.88 -0.42
C LEU A 59 -7.88 4.36 -1.30
N ASN A 60 -6.70 4.23 -0.72
CA ASN A 60 -5.51 3.78 -1.42
C ASN A 60 -5.63 2.28 -1.77
N GLN A 61 -6.17 1.48 -0.85
CA GLN A 61 -6.43 0.06 -1.04
C GLN A 61 -7.59 -0.17 -2.00
N TRP A 62 -8.66 0.63 -1.85
CA TRP A 62 -9.80 0.66 -2.76
C TRP A 62 -9.35 0.88 -4.20
N THR A 63 -8.58 1.96 -4.41
CA THR A 63 -8.08 2.37 -5.71
C THR A 63 -7.16 1.29 -6.30
N PHE A 64 -6.26 0.71 -5.49
CA PHE A 64 -5.38 -0.35 -5.95
C PHE A 64 -6.14 -1.60 -6.40
N LEU A 65 -7.19 -1.99 -5.68
CA LEU A 65 -8.05 -3.11 -6.07
C LEU A 65 -8.75 -2.85 -7.41
N GLU A 66 -9.22 -1.62 -7.65
CA GLU A 66 -9.82 -1.24 -8.93
C GLU A 66 -8.81 -1.31 -10.08
N VAL A 67 -7.56 -0.88 -9.85
CA VAL A 67 -6.45 -1.05 -10.81
C VAL A 67 -6.17 -2.53 -11.07
N GLY A 68 -6.29 -3.39 -10.06
CA GLY A 68 -6.20 -4.85 -10.19
C GLY A 68 -7.40 -5.52 -10.87
N GLY A 69 -8.43 -4.75 -11.27
CA GLY A 69 -9.65 -5.27 -11.88
C GLY A 69 -10.66 -5.87 -10.88
N HIS A 70 -10.52 -5.57 -9.59
CA HIS A 70 -11.44 -5.99 -8.53
C HIS A 70 -12.34 -4.84 -8.09
N SER A 71 -13.47 -5.14 -7.45
CA SER A 71 -14.30 -4.10 -6.84
C SER A 71 -13.54 -3.42 -5.70
N GLY A 72 -13.44 -2.09 -5.71
CA GLY A 72 -12.81 -1.33 -4.63
C GLY A 72 -13.50 -1.50 -3.28
N ALA A 73 -14.81 -1.84 -3.28
CA ALA A 73 -15.58 -2.12 -2.07
C ALA A 73 -14.98 -3.25 -1.21
N LEU A 74 -14.21 -4.16 -1.81
CA LEU A 74 -13.47 -5.18 -1.06
C LEU A 74 -12.50 -4.56 -0.04
N ALA A 75 -11.98 -3.35 -0.28
CA ALA A 75 -11.13 -2.65 0.69
C ALA A 75 -11.82 -2.44 2.04
N LEU A 76 -13.15 -2.30 2.08
CA LEU A 76 -13.89 -2.10 3.32
C LEU A 76 -13.84 -3.34 4.24
N LEU A 77 -13.54 -4.53 3.70
CA LEU A 77 -13.33 -5.73 4.51
C LEU A 77 -12.13 -5.61 5.45
N SER A 78 -11.17 -4.71 5.16
CA SER A 78 -10.05 -4.43 6.07
C SER A 78 -10.48 -3.85 7.42
N LEU A 79 -11.70 -3.29 7.51
CA LEU A 79 -12.27 -2.74 8.74
C LEU A 79 -12.85 -3.82 9.67
N VAL A 80 -13.12 -5.01 9.14
CA VAL A 80 -13.70 -6.12 9.90
C VAL A 80 -12.57 -7.07 10.31
N PRO A 81 -12.60 -7.63 11.54
CA PRO A 81 -11.65 -8.65 11.95
C PRO A 81 -11.55 -9.78 10.91
N PHE A 82 -10.32 -10.20 10.59
CA PHE A 82 -9.99 -11.22 9.58
C PHE A 82 -10.30 -10.87 8.11
N GLY A 83 -11.12 -9.85 7.83
CA GLY A 83 -11.43 -9.45 6.45
C GLY A 83 -10.21 -8.93 5.68
N SER A 84 -9.20 -8.41 6.38
CA SER A 84 -7.91 -8.00 5.83
C SER A 84 -7.20 -9.12 5.06
N TYR A 85 -7.32 -10.39 5.47
CA TYR A 85 -6.71 -11.52 4.74
C TYR A 85 -7.31 -11.71 3.36
N VAL A 86 -8.64 -11.54 3.24
CA VAL A 86 -9.33 -11.58 1.96
C VAL A 86 -8.80 -10.46 1.07
N VAL A 87 -8.66 -9.24 1.62
CA VAL A 87 -8.13 -8.11 0.86
C VAL A 87 -6.70 -8.36 0.39
N LEU A 88 -5.84 -8.94 1.24
CA LEU A 88 -4.46 -9.28 0.88
C LEU A 88 -4.39 -10.23 -0.31
N VAL A 89 -5.25 -11.26 -0.37
CA VAL A 89 -5.31 -12.19 -1.50
C VAL A 89 -5.69 -11.46 -2.79
N PHE A 90 -6.73 -10.62 -2.75
CA PHE A 90 -7.14 -9.84 -3.93
C PHE A 90 -6.11 -8.78 -4.33
N GLN A 91 -5.37 -8.20 -3.37
CA GLN A 91 -4.25 -7.33 -3.69
C GLN A 91 -3.12 -8.09 -4.36
N ALA A 92 -2.79 -9.32 -3.95
CA ALA A 92 -1.78 -10.15 -4.61
C ALA A 92 -2.18 -10.50 -6.06
N ILE A 93 -3.45 -10.84 -6.28
CA ILE A 93 -3.98 -11.06 -7.65
C ILE A 93 -3.91 -9.76 -8.47
N GLY A 94 -4.27 -8.63 -7.86
CA GLY A 94 -4.14 -7.30 -8.46
C GLY A 94 -2.69 -6.97 -8.84
N MET A 95 -1.73 -7.22 -7.94
CA MET A 95 -0.29 -7.04 -8.19
C MET A 95 0.17 -7.89 -9.37
N HIS A 96 -0.26 -9.15 -9.46
CA HIS A 96 0.07 -10.03 -10.57
C HIS A 96 -0.45 -9.48 -11.91
N ARG A 97 -1.72 -9.06 -11.96
CA ARG A 97 -2.34 -8.46 -13.15
C ARG A 97 -1.65 -7.17 -13.55
N THR A 98 -1.44 -6.26 -12.61
CA THR A 98 -0.67 -5.04 -12.86
C THR A 98 0.73 -5.38 -13.36
N GLY A 99 1.39 -6.39 -12.80
CA GLY A 99 2.67 -6.90 -13.30
C GLY A 99 2.61 -7.28 -14.78
N ILE A 100 1.61 -8.04 -15.21
CA ILE A 100 1.38 -8.38 -16.62
C ILE A 100 1.22 -7.13 -17.48
N ALA A 101 0.44 -6.13 -17.04
CA ALA A 101 0.27 -4.86 -17.75
C ALA A 101 1.60 -4.10 -17.92
N PHE A 102 2.54 -4.25 -16.98
CA PHE A 102 3.91 -3.74 -17.07
C PHE A 102 4.89 -4.72 -17.76
N GLY A 103 4.42 -5.89 -18.20
CA GLY A 103 5.24 -6.95 -18.81
C GLY A 103 6.26 -7.56 -17.85
N LYS A 104 5.87 -7.69 -16.58
CA LYS A 104 6.65 -8.29 -15.51
C LYS A 104 6.25 -9.74 -15.30
N ASP A 105 7.20 -10.53 -14.81
CA ASP A 105 7.03 -11.95 -14.53
C ASP A 105 6.59 -12.20 -13.08
N VAL A 106 6.45 -13.48 -12.74
CA VAL A 106 6.10 -13.91 -11.38
C VAL A 106 7.23 -13.60 -10.38
N GLY A 107 8.49 -13.58 -10.79
CA GLY A 107 9.61 -13.18 -9.92
C GLY A 107 9.43 -11.75 -9.40
N PHE A 108 8.99 -10.84 -10.26
CA PHE A 108 8.65 -9.48 -9.87
C PHE A 108 7.42 -9.41 -8.95
N LEU A 109 6.45 -10.31 -9.08
CA LEU A 109 5.33 -10.43 -8.12
C LEU A 109 5.84 -10.82 -6.73
N VAL A 110 6.77 -11.78 -6.64
CA VAL A 110 7.37 -12.19 -5.35
C VAL A 110 8.03 -10.99 -4.67
N LEU A 111 8.76 -10.16 -5.44
CA LEU A 111 9.29 -8.88 -4.93
C LEU A 111 8.17 -7.98 -4.40
N GLY A 112 7.04 -7.87 -5.10
CA GLY A 112 5.89 -7.08 -4.64
C GLY A 112 5.26 -7.58 -3.33
N ILE A 113 5.21 -8.89 -3.13
CA ILE A 113 4.65 -9.48 -1.91
C ILE A 113 5.56 -9.20 -0.71
N PHE A 114 6.88 -9.38 -0.85
CA PHE A 114 7.81 -9.20 0.27
C PHE A 114 8.27 -7.74 0.47
N LEU A 115 8.35 -6.96 -0.61
CA LEU A 115 8.82 -5.58 -0.64
C LEU A 115 7.90 -4.70 -1.51
N PRO A 116 6.64 -4.45 -1.07
CA PRO A 116 5.64 -3.74 -1.87
C PRO A 116 6.06 -2.31 -2.25
N PHE A 117 6.77 -1.61 -1.37
CA PHE A 117 7.21 -0.23 -1.64
C PHE A 117 8.27 -0.17 -2.75
N VAL A 118 9.23 -1.11 -2.73
CA VAL A 118 10.27 -1.20 -3.76
C VAL A 118 9.63 -1.54 -5.10
N TRP A 119 8.69 -2.48 -5.12
CA TRP A 119 7.93 -2.84 -6.31
C TRP A 119 7.20 -1.63 -6.92
N MET A 120 6.52 -0.82 -6.10
CA MET A 120 5.85 0.40 -6.55
C MET A 120 6.82 1.42 -7.13
N PHE A 121 7.95 1.67 -6.47
CA PHE A 121 8.97 2.60 -6.98
C PHE A 121 9.54 2.13 -8.32
N LEU A 122 9.79 0.83 -8.47
CA LEU A 122 10.32 0.27 -9.71
C LEU A 122 9.34 0.44 -10.87
N LEU A 123 8.04 0.22 -10.64
CA LEU A 123 6.99 0.44 -11.64
C LEU A 123 6.75 1.91 -11.96
N ALA A 124 6.95 2.81 -10.98
CA ALA A 124 6.76 4.24 -11.16
C ALA A 124 7.83 4.89 -12.06
N ARG A 125 8.91 4.18 -12.40
CA ARG A 125 10.00 4.72 -13.22
C ARG A 125 9.51 5.12 -14.61
N GLN A 126 10.19 6.09 -15.23
CA GLN A 126 9.82 6.59 -16.56
C GLN A 126 9.92 5.51 -17.64
N GLN A 127 10.96 4.68 -17.59
CA GLN A 127 11.23 3.59 -18.54
C GLN A 127 10.18 2.47 -18.55
N GLU A 128 9.41 2.31 -17.47
CA GLU A 128 8.38 1.28 -17.41
C GLU A 128 7.18 1.73 -18.23
N VAL A 129 6.56 0.82 -18.98
CA VAL A 129 5.39 1.15 -19.80
C VAL A 129 4.21 0.36 -19.27
N TYR A 130 3.14 1.06 -18.94
CA TYR A 130 1.87 0.45 -18.54
C TYR A 130 1.00 0.26 -19.78
N ASP A 131 0.80 -0.98 -20.19
CA ASP A 131 0.08 -1.35 -21.42
C ASP A 131 -1.03 -2.36 -21.13
N LEU A 132 -2.27 -1.93 -21.30
CA LEU A 132 -3.45 -2.76 -21.08
C LEU A 132 -3.63 -3.85 -22.14
N ASN A 133 -3.02 -3.70 -23.33
CA ASN A 133 -3.10 -4.73 -24.36
C ASN A 133 -2.48 -6.04 -23.89
N ARG A 134 -1.47 -5.96 -23.01
CA ARG A 134 -0.86 -7.14 -22.39
C ARG A 134 -1.83 -7.91 -21.50
N LEU A 135 -2.74 -7.23 -20.82
CA LEU A 135 -3.82 -7.87 -20.06
C LEU A 135 -4.80 -8.57 -20.99
N ALA A 136 -5.21 -7.88 -22.07
CA ALA A 136 -6.13 -8.43 -23.06
C ALA A 136 -5.56 -9.69 -23.72
N TRP A 137 -4.28 -9.68 -24.12
CA TRP A 137 -3.61 -10.85 -24.70
C TRP A 137 -3.41 -11.99 -23.70
N ALA A 138 -3.26 -11.67 -22.42
CA ALA A 138 -3.19 -12.66 -21.34
C ALA A 138 -4.58 -13.18 -20.90
N GLY A 139 -5.67 -12.74 -21.55
CA GLY A 139 -7.05 -13.12 -21.19
C GLY A 139 -7.47 -12.64 -19.80
N GLN A 140 -6.81 -11.61 -19.26
CA GLN A 140 -7.12 -11.05 -17.96
C GLN A 140 -8.22 -9.97 -18.08
N PRO A 141 -9.05 -9.79 -17.04
CA PRO A 141 -10.04 -8.72 -17.05
C PRO A 141 -9.37 -7.35 -17.05
N MET A 142 -10.02 -6.38 -17.67
CA MET A 142 -9.54 -5.00 -17.68
C MET A 142 -9.64 -4.36 -16.27
N PRO A 143 -8.73 -3.43 -15.94
CA PRO A 143 -8.83 -2.62 -14.74
C PRO A 143 -10.15 -1.86 -14.70
N ARG A 144 -10.67 -1.62 -13.50
CA ARG A 144 -11.84 -0.76 -13.27
C ARG A 144 -11.45 0.71 -13.11
N ALA A 145 -10.18 0.96 -12.78
CA ALA A 145 -9.56 2.28 -12.70
C ALA A 145 -8.14 2.21 -13.26
N GLY A 146 -7.58 3.37 -13.59
CA GLY A 146 -6.20 3.48 -14.06
C GLY A 146 -6.01 2.88 -15.45
N TYR A 147 -6.59 3.53 -16.46
CA TYR A 147 -6.50 3.13 -17.87
C TYR A 147 -5.19 3.57 -18.55
N GLY A 148 -4.19 3.96 -17.76
CA GLY A 148 -2.94 4.57 -18.20
C GLY A 148 -3.02 6.09 -18.11
N ALA A 149 -1.90 6.71 -17.75
CA ALA A 149 -1.75 8.14 -17.92
C ALA A 149 -1.58 8.47 -19.41
N VAL A 150 -2.23 9.54 -19.88
CA VAL A 150 -2.02 10.08 -21.22
C VAL A 150 -0.52 10.31 -21.41
N PRO A 151 0.11 9.85 -22.51
CA PRO A 151 1.49 10.18 -22.81
C PRO A 151 1.65 11.70 -22.75
N ARG A 152 2.52 12.20 -21.87
CA ARG A 152 2.98 13.59 -21.90
C ARG A 152 4.34 13.63 -22.57
#